data_AF-A0AAX6MLV3-F1
#
_entry.id   AF-A0AAX6MLV3-F1
#
_cell.length_a   1.000
_cell.length_b   1.000
_cell.length_c   1.000
_cell.angle_alpha   90.00
_cell.angle_beta   90.00
_cell.angle_gamma   90.00
#
_symmetry.space_group_name_H-M   'P 1'
#
loop_
_entity.id
_entity.type
_entity.pdbx_description
1 polymer ?
#
loop_
_entity_poly.entity_id
_entity_poly.type
_entity_poly.pdbx_seq_one_letter_code
_entity_poly.pdbx_strand_id
1 'polypeptide(L)'
;MKQANVYQDYTPVKFMIKCFEANYPESLGVVLVHKAPWVFQGVWKILRGWLDPVVAGKVHFTNTVKDLEEFVAKERLPDELEGTSGYTYKYVEPVPGENAKMKDLETKEKLLRERETLYEDYESKTIEWINETDATKRAAINSERNSIAKNLRDQYWHLDPYLRSRSFYDRIGVIKPDGSLDYYPSKSINGTMAAVAAGETSADDVD
;
A
#
# COMPACT_ATOMS: atom_id res chain seq x y z
N MET A 1 -29.14 -34.32 -11.90
CA MET A 1 -27.88 -33.62 -11.57
C MET A 1 -27.36 -32.97 -12.84
N LYS A 2 -27.34 -31.63 -12.92
CA LYS A 2 -26.77 -30.93 -14.08
C LYS A 2 -25.25 -30.92 -13.93
N GLN A 3 -24.57 -31.51 -14.90
CA GLN A 3 -23.12 -31.41 -15.05
C GLN A 3 -22.80 -29.93 -15.32
N ALA A 4 -22.33 -29.21 -14.29
CA ALA A 4 -21.85 -27.84 -14.47
C ALA A 4 -20.67 -27.90 -15.46
N ASN A 5 -20.78 -27.18 -16.57
CA ASN A 5 -19.76 -27.14 -17.59
C ASN A 5 -18.51 -26.45 -17.03
N VAL A 6 -17.55 -27.23 -16.54
CA VAL A 6 -16.19 -26.79 -16.14
C VAL A 6 -15.52 -25.91 -17.22
N TYR A 7 -15.94 -26.04 -18.49
CA TYR A 7 -15.53 -25.18 -19.61
C TYR A 7 -15.96 -23.70 -19.50
N GLN A 8 -17.04 -23.38 -18.77
CA GLN A 8 -17.51 -22.00 -18.66
C GLN A 8 -16.60 -21.12 -17.79
N ASP A 9 -15.90 -21.70 -16.81
CA ASP A 9 -15.03 -20.95 -15.89
C ASP A 9 -13.61 -20.76 -16.43
N TYR A 10 -13.18 -21.58 -17.40
CA TYR A 10 -11.85 -21.44 -18.02
C TYR A 10 -11.72 -20.23 -18.93
N THR A 11 -12.79 -19.86 -19.63
CA THR A 11 -12.80 -18.69 -20.50
C THR A 11 -12.55 -17.38 -19.73
N PRO A 12 -13.29 -17.05 -18.66
CA PRO A 12 -13.03 -15.86 -17.87
C PRO A 12 -11.67 -15.91 -17.16
N VAL A 13 -11.23 -17.06 -16.65
CA VAL A 13 -9.88 -17.19 -16.04
C VAL A 13 -8.77 -16.89 -17.04
N LYS A 14 -8.85 -17.46 -18.25
CA LYS A 14 -7.87 -17.19 -19.31
C LYS A 14 -7.88 -15.73 -19.75
N PHE A 15 -9.06 -15.10 -19.80
CA PHE A 15 -9.17 -13.68 -20.07
C PHE A 15 -8.49 -12.85 -18.97
N MET A 16 -8.76 -13.15 -17.70
CA MET A 16 -8.12 -12.47 -16.57
C MET A 16 -6.60 -12.59 -16.59
N ILE A 17 -6.06 -13.79 -16.86
CA ILE A 17 -4.61 -14.01 -16.98
C ILE A 17 -4.02 -13.07 -18.05
N LYS A 18 -4.63 -13.00 -19.24
CA LYS A 18 -4.18 -12.10 -20.30
C LYS A 18 -4.24 -10.62 -19.88
N CYS A 19 -5.27 -10.23 -19.13
CA CYS A 19 -5.38 -8.86 -18.62
C CYS A 19 -4.23 -8.53 -17.65
N PHE A 20 -3.88 -9.44 -16.75
CA PHE A 20 -2.77 -9.24 -15.82
C PHE A 20 -1.43 -9.17 -16.55
N GLU A 21 -1.16 -10.09 -17.47
CA GLU A 21 0.09 -10.08 -18.25
C GLU A 21 0.25 -8.82 -19.10
N ALA A 22 -0.84 -8.31 -19.70
CA ALA A 22 -0.76 -7.16 -20.59
C ALA A 22 -0.76 -5.80 -19.87
N ASN A 23 -1.43 -5.69 -18.72
CA ASN A 23 -1.65 -4.39 -18.06
C ASN A 23 -0.95 -4.24 -16.71
N TYR A 24 -0.52 -5.34 -16.09
CA TYR A 24 0.16 -5.35 -14.79
C TYR A 24 1.40 -6.25 -14.83
N PRO A 25 2.32 -6.06 -15.80
CA PRO A 25 3.53 -6.85 -15.88
C PRO A 25 4.37 -6.67 -14.61
N GLU A 26 4.97 -7.76 -14.14
CA GLU A 26 5.82 -7.80 -12.94
C GLU A 26 5.19 -7.28 -11.63
N SER A 27 3.89 -7.03 -11.59
CA SER A 27 3.19 -6.59 -10.37
C SER A 27 2.92 -7.75 -9.39
N LEU A 28 3.02 -8.99 -9.86
CA LEU A 28 2.80 -10.18 -9.05
C LEU A 28 4.12 -10.62 -8.39
N GLY A 29 4.15 -10.69 -7.07
CA GLY A 29 5.28 -11.24 -6.30
C GLY A 29 5.17 -12.75 -6.09
N VAL A 30 4.15 -13.19 -5.37
CA VAL A 30 3.94 -14.60 -4.96
C VAL A 30 2.45 -14.94 -5.00
N VAL A 31 2.12 -16.18 -5.37
CA VAL A 31 0.77 -16.76 -5.24
C VAL A 31 0.86 -18.01 -4.36
N LEU A 32 0.14 -18.02 -3.26
CA LEU A 32 0.05 -19.17 -2.36
C LEU A 32 -1.29 -19.89 -2.57
N VAL A 33 -1.24 -21.13 -3.06
CA VAL A 33 -2.42 -22.00 -3.19
C VAL A 33 -2.41 -22.96 -2.01
N HIS A 34 -3.12 -22.58 -0.95
CA HIS A 34 -3.14 -23.30 0.32
C HIS A 34 -4.21 -24.40 0.37
N LYS A 35 -3.86 -25.57 0.93
CA LYS A 35 -4.74 -26.75 1.09
C LYS A 35 -5.45 -27.14 -0.20
N ALA A 36 -4.72 -27.10 -1.31
CA ALA A 36 -5.27 -27.47 -2.62
C ALA A 36 -5.66 -28.96 -2.65
N PRO A 37 -6.89 -29.32 -3.05
CA PRO A 37 -7.27 -30.72 -3.18
C PRO A 37 -6.47 -31.39 -4.29
N TRP A 38 -6.26 -32.71 -4.20
CA TRP A 38 -5.45 -33.47 -5.15
C TRP A 38 -5.89 -33.29 -6.62
N VAL A 39 -7.19 -33.07 -6.87
CA VAL A 39 -7.75 -32.80 -8.20
C VAL A 39 -7.22 -31.50 -8.83
N PHE A 40 -6.79 -30.54 -8.00
CA PHE A 40 -6.26 -29.24 -8.46
C PHE A 40 -4.97 -29.39 -9.27
N GLN A 41 -4.23 -30.49 -9.11
CA GLN A 41 -3.04 -30.77 -9.93
C GLN A 41 -3.37 -30.86 -11.43
N GLY A 42 -4.55 -31.39 -11.77
CA GLY A 42 -5.03 -31.43 -13.16
C GLY A 42 -5.36 -30.04 -13.70
N VAL A 43 -6.03 -29.20 -12.90
CA VAL A 43 -6.36 -27.81 -13.25
C VAL A 43 -5.09 -26.97 -13.39
N TRP A 44 -4.15 -27.11 -12.46
CA TRP A 44 -2.88 -26.40 -12.48
C TRP A 44 -2.05 -26.70 -13.72
N LYS A 45 -2.04 -27.96 -14.20
CA LYS A 45 -1.36 -28.31 -15.46
C LYS A 45 -1.90 -27.54 -16.66
N ILE A 46 -3.21 -27.25 -16.68
CA ILE A 46 -3.84 -26.45 -17.73
C ILE A 46 -3.47 -24.98 -17.57
N LEU A 47 -3.64 -24.43 -16.35
CA LEU A 47 -3.36 -23.02 -16.05
C LEU A 47 -1.89 -22.65 -16.28
N ARG A 48 -0.96 -23.51 -15.86
CA ARG A 48 0.48 -23.34 -16.09
C ARG A 48 0.81 -23.19 -17.58
N GLY A 49 0.07 -23.85 -18.47
CA GLY A 49 0.25 -23.69 -19.92
C GLY A 49 -0.26 -22.36 -20.48
N TRP A 50 -0.99 -21.57 -19.69
CA TRP A 50 -1.48 -20.24 -20.08
C TRP A 50 -0.70 -19.10 -19.47
N LEU A 51 0.15 -19.38 -18.48
CA LEU A 51 0.97 -18.39 -17.77
C LEU A 51 2.37 -18.35 -18.39
N ASP A 52 2.95 -17.15 -18.48
CA ASP A 52 4.39 -17.01 -18.70
C ASP A 52 5.20 -17.81 -17.64
N PRO A 53 6.36 -18.42 -17.98
CA PRO A 53 7.17 -19.19 -17.04
C PRO A 53 7.58 -18.45 -15.76
N VAL A 54 7.81 -17.13 -15.84
CA VAL A 54 8.17 -16.30 -14.67
C VAL A 54 6.98 -16.22 -13.72
N VAL A 55 5.77 -15.97 -14.24
CA VAL A 55 4.53 -15.91 -13.45
C VAL A 55 4.19 -17.28 -12.87
N ALA A 56 4.33 -18.35 -13.66
CA ALA A 56 4.11 -19.71 -13.20
C ALA A 56 5.08 -20.13 -12.08
N GLY A 57 6.32 -19.61 -12.12
CA GLY A 57 7.34 -19.82 -11.08
C GLY A 57 7.02 -19.17 -9.74
N LYS A 58 6.15 -18.15 -9.72
CA LYS A 58 5.70 -17.44 -8.51
C LYS A 58 4.56 -18.15 -7.77
N VAL A 59 4.05 -19.28 -8.29
CA VAL A 59 2.95 -20.04 -7.69
C VAL A 59 3.49 -21.16 -6.80
N HIS A 60 3.18 -21.09 -5.50
CA HIS A 60 3.58 -22.06 -4.49
C HIS A 60 2.37 -22.77 -3.91
N PHE A 61 2.49 -24.09 -3.69
CA PHE A 61 1.47 -24.91 -3.06
C PHE A 61 1.85 -25.17 -1.62
N THR A 62 0.95 -24.84 -0.70
CA THR A 62 1.15 -25.01 0.75
C THR A 62 0.06 -25.91 1.31
N ASN A 63 0.38 -26.75 2.30
CA ASN A 63 -0.59 -27.68 2.91
C ASN A 63 -0.74 -27.46 4.42
N THR A 64 0.31 -26.93 5.06
CA THR A 64 0.32 -26.65 6.51
C THR A 64 0.55 -25.16 6.77
N VAL A 65 0.23 -24.71 7.98
CA VAL A 65 0.55 -23.33 8.40
C VAL A 65 2.05 -23.08 8.40
N LYS A 66 2.86 -24.08 8.73
CA LYS A 66 4.32 -23.97 8.67
C LYS A 66 4.80 -23.62 7.25
N ASP A 67 4.16 -24.19 6.23
CA ASP A 67 4.48 -23.87 4.82
C ASP A 67 4.08 -22.42 4.47
N LEU A 68 3.01 -21.88 5.08
CA LEU A 68 2.62 -20.48 4.92
C LEU A 68 3.55 -19.51 5.67
N GLU A 69 4.07 -19.92 6.83
CA GLU A 69 5.01 -19.15 7.66
C GLU A 69 6.33 -18.84 6.94
N GLU A 70 6.68 -19.59 5.89
CA GLU A 70 7.81 -19.27 5.01
C GLU A 70 7.60 -17.96 4.24
N PHE A 71 6.35 -17.51 4.08
CA PHE A 71 5.98 -16.33 3.29
C PHE A 71 5.31 -15.23 4.12
N VAL A 72 4.53 -15.61 5.13
CA VAL A 72 3.74 -14.67 5.95
C VAL A 72 3.84 -15.07 7.41
N ALA A 73 4.30 -14.15 8.26
CA ALA A 73 4.42 -14.39 9.70
C ALA A 73 3.08 -14.84 10.32
N LYS A 74 3.13 -15.77 11.28
CA LYS A 74 1.94 -16.43 11.85
C LYS A 74 0.94 -15.45 12.47
N GLU A 75 1.45 -14.41 13.12
CA GLU A 75 0.70 -13.30 13.71
C GLU A 75 0.01 -12.40 12.68
N ARG A 76 0.31 -12.57 11.38
CA ARG A 76 -0.36 -11.90 10.27
C ARG A 76 -1.33 -12.80 9.53
N LEU A 77 -1.31 -14.10 9.80
CA LEU A 77 -2.25 -15.05 9.21
C LEU A 77 -3.63 -14.96 9.91
N PRO A 78 -4.73 -14.97 9.14
CA PRO A 78 -6.08 -15.10 9.67
C PRO A 78 -6.26 -16.39 10.49
N ASP A 79 -7.14 -16.36 11.48
CA ASP A 79 -7.41 -17.50 12.34
C ASP A 79 -8.01 -18.68 11.54
N GLU A 80 -8.73 -18.42 10.45
CA GLU A 80 -9.26 -19.46 9.55
C GLU A 80 -8.17 -20.23 8.80
N LEU A 81 -6.97 -19.63 8.69
CA LEU A 81 -5.78 -20.28 8.14
C LEU A 81 -4.86 -20.80 9.27
N GLU A 82 -5.41 -21.01 10.47
CA GLU A 82 -4.70 -21.43 11.71
C GLU A 82 -3.54 -20.49 12.09
N GLY A 83 -3.67 -19.21 11.70
CA GLY A 83 -2.84 -18.11 12.15
C GLY A 83 -3.19 -17.64 13.56
N THR A 84 -2.51 -16.58 13.99
CA THR A 84 -2.73 -15.97 15.32
C THR A 84 -2.94 -14.46 15.25
N SER A 85 -3.39 -13.94 14.11
CA SER A 85 -3.65 -12.49 13.99
C SER A 85 -4.78 -12.02 14.91
N GLY A 86 -5.78 -12.87 15.19
CA GLY A 86 -6.97 -12.48 15.95
C GLY A 86 -7.70 -11.29 15.33
N TYR A 87 -7.48 -11.03 14.05
CA TYR A 87 -8.10 -9.94 13.32
C TYR A 87 -9.49 -10.35 12.87
N THR A 88 -10.47 -9.49 13.13
CA THR A 88 -11.81 -9.63 12.61
C THR A 88 -12.22 -8.31 12.03
N TYR A 89 -12.62 -8.32 10.76
CA TYR A 89 -13.07 -7.11 10.10
C TYR A 89 -14.27 -6.50 10.84
N LYS A 90 -14.17 -5.22 11.16
CA LYS A 90 -15.26 -4.40 11.69
C LYS A 90 -15.22 -3.06 10.98
N TYR A 91 -16.33 -2.68 10.36
CA TYR A 91 -16.45 -1.36 9.77
C TYR A 91 -16.67 -0.33 10.90
N VAL A 92 -15.81 0.69 10.94
CA VAL A 92 -15.93 1.80 11.89
C VAL A 92 -16.65 2.94 11.17
N GLU A 93 -17.85 3.25 11.63
CA GLU A 93 -18.70 4.30 11.07
C GLU A 93 -18.07 5.70 11.23
N PRO A 94 -18.36 6.65 10.32
CA PRO A 94 -18.02 8.05 10.48
C PRO A 94 -18.55 8.64 11.79
N VAL A 95 -17.74 9.46 12.45
CA VAL A 95 -18.17 10.17 13.67
C VAL A 95 -18.73 11.55 13.31
N PRO A 96 -19.89 11.96 13.87
CA PRO A 96 -20.40 13.31 13.67
C PRO A 96 -19.35 14.38 13.99
N GLY A 97 -19.08 15.27 13.04
CA GLY A 97 -18.11 16.35 13.21
C GLY A 97 -16.65 15.99 12.90
N GLU A 98 -16.32 14.75 12.54
CA GLU A 98 -14.94 14.35 12.20
C GLU A 98 -14.32 15.17 11.04
N ASN A 99 -15.17 15.75 10.18
CA ASN A 99 -14.79 16.59 9.04
C ASN A 99 -15.09 18.08 9.26
N ALA A 100 -15.32 18.53 10.50
CA ALA A 100 -15.72 19.91 10.79
C ALA A 100 -14.70 20.94 10.27
N LYS A 101 -13.40 20.61 10.29
CA LYS A 101 -12.32 21.46 9.78
C LYS A 101 -12.47 21.80 8.30
N MET A 102 -13.11 20.96 7.49
CA MET A 102 -13.35 21.26 6.07
C MET A 102 -14.26 22.48 5.84
N LYS A 103 -15.01 22.92 6.88
CA LYS A 103 -15.82 24.13 6.83
C LYS A 103 -15.04 25.41 7.13
N ASP A 104 -13.83 25.29 7.68
CA ASP A 104 -12.94 26.41 7.94
C ASP A 104 -12.19 26.79 6.64
N LEU A 105 -12.87 27.62 5.84
CA LEU A 105 -12.35 28.09 4.56
C LEU A 105 -11.20 29.07 4.72
N GLU A 106 -11.19 29.86 5.80
CA GLU A 106 -10.14 30.86 6.05
C GLU A 106 -8.79 30.18 6.31
N THR A 107 -8.76 29.19 7.21
CA THR A 107 -7.53 28.42 7.47
C THR A 107 -7.11 27.61 6.26
N LYS A 108 -8.07 27.02 5.53
CA LYS A 108 -7.79 26.30 4.28
C LYS A 108 -7.08 27.20 3.26
N GLU A 109 -7.62 28.39 2.99
CA GLU A 109 -7.02 29.33 2.05
C GLU A 109 -5.64 29.79 2.49
N LYS A 110 -5.45 30.04 3.79
CA LYS A 110 -4.13 30.38 4.35
C LYS A 110 -3.11 29.26 4.08
N LEU A 111 -3.44 28.01 4.41
CA LEU A 111 -2.56 26.86 4.22
C LEU A 111 -2.30 26.57 2.74
N LEU A 112 -3.26 26.85 1.85
CA LEU A 112 -3.06 26.75 0.40
C LEU A 112 -2.07 27.80 -0.11
N ARG A 113 -2.15 29.05 0.36
CA ARG A 113 -1.17 30.10 0.01
C ARG A 113 0.24 29.75 0.52
N GLU A 114 0.37 29.28 1.76
CA GLU A 114 1.65 28.80 2.29
C GLU A 114 2.24 27.67 1.43
N ARG A 115 1.37 26.78 0.93
CA ARG A 115 1.78 25.70 0.04
C ARG A 115 2.18 26.19 -1.35
N GLU A 116 1.51 27.20 -1.88
CA GLU A 116 1.84 27.82 -3.16
C GLU A 116 3.25 28.41 -3.14
N THR A 117 3.64 29.12 -2.08
CA THR A 117 5.02 29.60 -1.90
C THR A 117 6.03 28.45 -1.90
N LEU A 118 5.73 27.32 -1.27
CA LEU A 118 6.62 26.15 -1.30
C LEU A 118 6.74 25.54 -2.71
N TYR A 119 5.69 25.61 -3.54
CA TYR A 119 5.78 25.19 -4.94
C TYR A 119 6.71 26.09 -5.74
N GLU A 120 6.55 27.41 -5.60
CA GLU A 120 7.41 28.40 -6.25
C GLU A 120 8.88 28.23 -5.85
N ASP A 121 9.15 28.06 -4.55
CA ASP A 121 10.50 27.82 -4.05
C ASP A 121 11.12 26.54 -4.61
N TYR A 122 10.34 25.45 -4.66
CA TYR A 122 10.79 24.17 -5.19
C TYR A 122 11.07 24.24 -6.70
N GLU A 123 10.20 24.92 -7.45
CA GLU A 123 10.37 25.14 -8.88
C GLU A 123 11.62 26.00 -9.15
N SER A 124 11.78 27.12 -8.45
CA SER A 124 12.96 27.98 -8.56
C SER A 124 14.25 27.21 -8.29
N LYS A 125 14.29 26.42 -7.19
CA LYS A 125 15.47 25.61 -6.86
C LYS A 125 15.72 24.48 -7.85
N THR A 126 14.68 23.94 -8.47
CA THR A 126 14.82 22.96 -9.55
C THR A 126 15.42 23.60 -10.80
N ILE A 127 14.99 24.80 -11.16
CA ILE A 127 15.57 25.57 -12.29
C ILE A 127 17.04 25.91 -12.01
N GLU A 128 17.38 26.37 -10.79
CA GLU A 128 18.77 26.60 -10.37
C GLU A 128 19.61 25.31 -10.49
N TRP A 129 19.09 24.19 -10.00
CA TRP A 129 19.78 22.90 -10.01
C TRP A 129 20.10 22.39 -11.42
N ILE A 130 19.15 22.52 -12.36
CA ILE A 130 19.31 22.08 -13.75
C ILE A 130 20.35 22.94 -14.49
N ASN A 131 20.41 24.25 -14.18
CA ASN A 131 21.29 25.19 -14.87
C ASN A 131 22.68 25.32 -14.23
N GLU A 132 22.87 24.91 -12.98
CA GLU A 132 24.18 24.97 -12.33
C GLU A 132 25.13 23.93 -12.92
N THR A 133 26.32 24.33 -13.34
CA THR A 133 27.32 23.47 -14.00
C THR A 133 28.40 22.97 -13.04
N ASP A 134 28.63 23.69 -11.94
CA ASP A 134 29.55 23.29 -10.88
C ASP A 134 28.95 22.18 -10.03
N ALA A 135 29.64 21.04 -9.94
CA ALA A 135 29.14 19.86 -9.24
C ALA A 135 28.90 20.10 -7.73
N THR A 136 29.76 20.89 -7.08
CA THR A 136 29.66 21.15 -5.64
C THR A 136 28.47 22.06 -5.34
N LYS A 137 28.30 23.15 -6.10
CA LYS A 137 27.12 24.02 -5.99
C LYS A 137 25.83 23.29 -6.34
N ARG A 138 25.85 22.49 -7.41
CA ARG A 138 24.69 21.68 -7.81
C ARG A 138 24.25 20.73 -6.70
N ALA A 139 25.19 20.08 -6.02
CA ALA A 139 24.88 19.22 -4.87
C ALA A 139 24.27 20.00 -3.69
N ALA A 140 24.77 21.20 -3.40
CA ALA A 140 24.21 22.06 -2.36
C ALA A 140 22.77 22.50 -2.69
N ILE A 141 22.52 22.96 -3.93
CA ILE A 141 21.17 23.32 -4.41
C ILE A 141 20.23 22.11 -4.33
N ASN A 142 20.70 20.92 -4.69
CA ASN A 142 19.89 19.70 -4.59
C ASN A 142 19.50 19.39 -3.14
N SER A 143 20.40 19.62 -2.18
CA SER A 143 20.10 19.46 -0.75
C SER A 143 19.01 20.43 -0.28
N GLU A 144 19.09 21.71 -0.67
CA GLU A 144 18.06 22.71 -0.39
C GLU A 144 16.72 22.34 -1.03
N ARG A 145 16.73 21.92 -2.30
CA ARG A 145 15.56 21.43 -3.03
C ARG A 145 14.90 20.26 -2.32
N ASN A 146 15.68 19.29 -1.84
CA ASN A 146 15.18 18.13 -1.09
C ASN A 146 14.59 18.54 0.27
N SER A 147 15.15 19.56 0.92
CA SER A 147 14.58 20.16 2.14
C SER A 147 13.21 20.78 1.87
N ILE A 148 13.05 21.50 0.75
CA ILE A 148 11.76 22.06 0.34
C ILE A 148 10.75 20.95 0.00
N ALA A 149 11.18 19.89 -0.70
CA ALA A 149 10.34 18.72 -0.97
C ALA A 149 9.83 18.07 0.32
N LYS A 150 10.70 17.96 1.34
CA LYS A 150 10.32 17.48 2.66
C LYS A 150 9.28 18.41 3.31
N ASN A 151 9.49 19.72 3.25
CA ASN A 151 8.54 20.70 3.78
C ASN A 151 7.18 20.62 3.06
N LEU A 152 7.16 20.44 1.74
CA LEU A 152 5.94 20.21 0.96
C LEU A 152 5.17 18.98 1.43
N ARG A 153 5.88 17.87 1.71
CA ARG A 153 5.27 16.65 2.22
C ARG A 153 4.71 16.87 3.62
N ASP A 154 5.49 17.43 4.53
CA ASP A 154 5.10 17.60 5.93
C ASP A 154 3.95 18.63 6.05
N GLN A 155 3.98 19.71 5.26
CA GLN A 155 2.92 20.73 5.21
C GLN A 155 1.60 20.19 4.66
N TYR A 156 1.62 19.22 3.74
CA TYR A 156 0.40 18.59 3.24
C TYR A 156 -0.45 18.02 4.38
N TRP A 157 0.18 17.43 5.38
CA TRP A 157 -0.53 16.83 6.51
C TRP A 157 -1.14 17.85 7.47
N HIS A 158 -0.64 19.09 7.48
CA HIS A 158 -1.33 20.20 8.13
C HIS A 158 -2.58 20.66 7.36
N LEU A 159 -2.54 20.57 6.03
CA LEU A 159 -3.62 20.96 5.11
C LEU A 159 -4.68 19.86 4.93
N ASP A 160 -4.31 18.59 5.03
CA ASP A 160 -5.15 17.41 4.81
C ASP A 160 -6.52 17.46 5.53
N PRO A 161 -6.62 17.87 6.82
CA PRO A 161 -7.92 17.96 7.52
C PRO A 161 -8.92 18.96 6.91
N TYR A 162 -8.44 19.89 6.08
CA TYR A 162 -9.25 20.92 5.42
C TYR A 162 -9.61 20.55 3.97
N LEU A 163 -8.97 19.53 3.40
CA LEU A 163 -9.16 19.10 2.01
C LEU A 163 -9.93 17.80 1.87
N ARG A 164 -9.62 16.81 2.71
CA ARG A 164 -10.08 15.43 2.54
C ARG A 164 -10.92 14.99 3.74
N SER A 165 -12.02 14.30 3.46
CA SER A 165 -12.81 13.65 4.51
C SER A 165 -12.07 12.46 5.14
N ARG A 166 -12.32 12.20 6.43
CA ARG A 166 -11.73 11.06 7.14
C ARG A 166 -12.26 9.75 6.56
N SER A 167 -11.33 8.91 6.14
CA SER A 167 -11.59 7.57 5.63
C SER A 167 -11.67 6.55 6.76
N PHE A 168 -12.05 5.32 6.43
CA PHE A 168 -11.95 4.19 7.35
C PHE A 168 -10.52 4.03 7.90
N TYR A 169 -9.48 4.22 7.07
CA TYR A 169 -8.07 4.08 7.46
C TYR A 169 -7.60 5.14 8.45
N ASP A 170 -8.16 6.35 8.37
CA ASP A 170 -7.93 7.38 9.40
C ASP A 170 -8.55 6.92 10.74
N ARG A 171 -9.79 6.41 10.70
CA ARG A 171 -10.53 5.99 11.90
C ARG A 171 -9.92 4.78 12.60
N ILE A 172 -9.39 3.81 11.85
CA ILE A 172 -8.70 2.65 12.43
C ILE A 172 -7.23 2.95 12.75
N GLY A 173 -6.75 4.17 12.49
CA GLY A 173 -5.40 4.60 12.82
C GLY A 173 -4.31 4.01 11.93
N VAL A 174 -4.66 3.53 10.73
CA VAL A 174 -3.67 3.13 9.72
C VAL A 174 -2.98 4.36 9.14
N ILE A 175 -3.75 5.41 8.82
CA ILE A 175 -3.19 6.70 8.41
C ILE A 175 -3.16 7.59 9.65
N LYS A 176 -1.96 8.01 10.07
CA LYS A 176 -1.79 8.94 11.19
C LYS A 176 -1.93 10.40 10.72
N PRO A 177 -2.16 11.37 11.63
CA PRO A 177 -2.32 12.78 11.28
C PRO A 177 -1.11 13.41 10.58
N ASP A 178 0.09 12.85 10.75
CA ASP A 178 1.34 13.27 10.11
C ASP A 178 1.64 12.52 8.80
N GLY A 179 0.73 11.64 8.37
CA GLY A 179 0.88 10.82 7.19
C GLY A 179 1.65 9.53 7.35
N SER A 180 2.22 9.28 8.53
CA SER A 180 2.85 7.99 8.80
C SER A 180 1.82 6.87 8.72
N LEU A 181 2.27 5.71 8.24
CA LEU A 181 1.44 4.53 8.10
C LEU A 181 1.76 3.55 9.22
N ASP A 182 0.71 3.13 9.91
CA ASP A 182 0.75 2.02 10.85
C ASP A 182 -0.13 0.92 10.26
N TYR A 183 0.47 0.04 9.47
CA TYR A 183 -0.26 -1.02 8.76
C TYR A 183 -0.99 -1.99 9.70
N TYR A 184 -0.56 -2.05 10.96
CA TYR A 184 -1.10 -2.95 11.96
C TYR A 184 -1.28 -2.23 13.28
N PRO A 185 -2.19 -1.25 13.34
CA PRO A 185 -2.39 -0.47 14.53
C PRO A 185 -2.86 -1.42 15.62
N SER A 186 -2.07 -1.52 16.69
CA SER A 186 -2.42 -2.34 17.85
C SER A 186 -3.83 -1.95 18.27
N LYS A 187 -4.72 -2.94 18.46
CA LYS A 187 -6.05 -2.69 19.04
C LYS A 187 -5.85 -1.74 20.23
N SER A 188 -6.35 -0.51 20.14
CA SER A 188 -6.27 0.46 21.23
C SER A 188 -7.09 -0.06 22.41
N ILE A 189 -6.50 -0.95 23.20
CA ILE A 189 -6.96 -1.23 24.55
C ILE A 189 -6.52 -0.01 25.35
N ASN A 190 -7.44 0.94 25.54
CA ASN A 190 -7.38 2.05 26.48
C ASN A 190 -5.98 2.35 27.07
N GLY A 191 -5.26 3.28 26.42
CA GLY A 191 -4.22 4.09 27.06
C GLY A 191 -3.05 3.35 27.71
N THR A 192 -2.16 2.74 26.94
CA THR A 192 -0.70 2.80 27.14
C THR A 192 0.00 2.17 25.93
N MET A 193 0.95 2.89 25.33
CA MET A 193 1.66 2.45 24.13
C MET A 193 2.58 1.28 24.43
N ALA A 194 2.43 0.17 23.69
CA ALA A 194 3.50 -0.80 23.50
C ALA A 194 4.17 -0.48 22.15
N ALA A 195 5.44 -0.11 22.19
CA ALA A 195 6.24 0.15 21.00
C ALA A 195 6.41 -1.15 20.20
N VAL A 196 6.14 -1.10 18.90
CA VAL A 196 6.51 -2.15 17.95
C VAL A 196 7.64 -1.61 17.09
N ALA A 197 8.72 -2.40 17.01
CA ALA A 197 9.95 -2.05 16.31
C ALA A 197 9.71 -1.73 14.83
N ALA A 198 10.32 -0.64 14.36
CA ALA A 198 10.34 -0.26 12.96
C ALA A 198 11.12 -1.32 12.16
N GLY A 199 10.47 -1.94 11.17
CA GLY A 199 11.18 -2.62 10.10
C GLY A 199 11.83 -1.57 9.21
N GLU A 200 13.13 -1.72 8.97
CA GLU A 200 13.89 -0.85 8.06
C GLU A 200 13.40 -1.05 6.63
N THR A 201 12.85 -0.01 6.02
CA THR A 201 12.61 0.05 4.56
C THR A 201 13.90 0.44 3.87
N SER A 202 14.37 -0.37 2.92
CA SER A 202 15.61 -0.12 2.17
C SER A 202 15.39 0.99 1.14
N ALA A 203 16.45 1.70 0.78
CA ALA A 203 16.42 2.69 -0.30
C ALA A 203 16.18 2.09 -1.69
N ASP A 204 16.19 0.75 -1.80
CA ASP A 204 15.91 0.01 -3.04
C ASP A 204 14.40 -0.22 -3.27
N ASP A 205 13.52 0.19 -2.34
CA ASP A 205 12.06 0.04 -2.45
C ASP A 205 11.38 1.19 -3.22
N VAL A 206 12.17 2.02 -3.91
CA VAL A 206 11.70 3.12 -4.77
C VAL A 206 12.38 3.01 -6.14
N ASP A 207 11.64 2.47 -7.11
CA ASP A 207 11.89 2.66 -8.55
C ASP A 207 11.47 4.08 -8.99
#